data_AF-W2QY23-F1
#
_entry.id   AF-W2QY23-F1
#
_cell.length_a   1.000
_cell.length_b   1.000
_cell.length_c   1.000
_cell.angle_alpha   90.00
_cell.angle_beta   90.00
_cell.angle_gamma   90.00
#
_symmetry.space_group_name_H-M   'P 1'
#
loop_
_entity.id
_entity.type
_entity.pdbx_description
1 polymer ?
#
loop_
_entity_poly.entity_id
_entity_poly.type
_entity_poly.pdbx_seq_one_letter_code
_entity_poly.pdbx_strand_id
1 'polypeptide(L)'
;MSDGITASRAEVMETVYELSRLLNTGLDRDTLAILMALIQKGVNPEALAAVVKDLRKDAAEQQRTETPQERTFTGGKQPLSTQELQKRRSDY
;
A
#
# COMPACT_ATOMS: atom_id res chain seq x y z
N MET A 1 34.20 -34.24 -11.35
CA MET A 1 32.91 -34.06 -10.66
C MET A 1 32.65 -32.58 -10.59
N SER A 2 31.96 -32.07 -11.60
CA SER A 2 31.59 -30.67 -11.73
C SER A 2 30.15 -30.54 -11.28
N ASP A 3 29.94 -30.43 -9.97
CA ASP A 3 28.66 -29.95 -9.43
C ASP A 3 28.60 -28.45 -9.69
N GLY A 4 28.37 -28.10 -10.96
CA GLY A 4 27.99 -26.76 -11.34
C GLY A 4 26.67 -26.46 -10.67
N ILE A 5 26.66 -25.41 -9.83
CA ILE A 5 25.51 -24.88 -9.11
C ILE A 5 24.37 -24.65 -10.12
N THR A 6 23.55 -25.67 -10.34
CA THR A 6 22.35 -25.59 -11.15
C THR A 6 21.20 -25.58 -10.17
N ALA A 7 21.08 -24.47 -9.45
CA ALA A 7 19.98 -24.27 -8.52
C ALA A 7 18.67 -24.27 -9.33
N SER A 8 17.69 -25.05 -8.87
CA SER A 8 16.36 -25.06 -9.47
C SER A 8 15.75 -23.67 -9.35
N ARG A 9 14.90 -23.28 -10.30
CA ARG A 9 14.19 -21.99 -10.24
C ARG A 9 13.43 -21.80 -8.92
N ALA A 10 12.90 -22.89 -8.35
CA ALA A 10 12.26 -22.88 -7.05
C ALA A 10 13.23 -22.55 -5.90
N GLU A 11 14.44 -23.12 -5.92
CA GLU A 11 15.48 -22.88 -4.91
C GLU A 11 15.98 -21.43 -4.98
N VAL A 12 16.23 -20.92 -6.19
CA VAL A 12 16.60 -19.51 -6.39
C VAL A 12 15.51 -18.58 -5.86
N MET A 13 14.24 -18.88 -6.15
CA MET A 13 13.12 -18.08 -5.66
C MET A 13 13.03 -18.11 -4.13
N GLU A 14 13.27 -19.25 -3.50
CA GLU A 14 13.30 -19.37 -2.04
C GLU A 14 14.40 -18.50 -1.43
N THR A 15 15.63 -18.62 -1.92
CA THR A 15 16.77 -17.84 -1.42
C THR A 15 16.51 -16.33 -1.57
N VAL A 16 16.00 -15.88 -2.72
CA VAL A 16 15.70 -14.45 -2.94
C VAL A 16 14.56 -13.98 -2.02
N TYR A 17 13.55 -14.82 -1.76
CA TYR A 17 12.47 -14.50 -0.85
C TYR A 17 12.96 -14.40 0.61
N GLU A 18 13.85 -15.29 1.05
CA GLU A 18 14.49 -15.20 2.37
C GLU A 18 15.31 -13.92 2.51
N LEU A 19 16.10 -13.56 1.49
CA LEU A 19 16.84 -12.28 1.47
C LEU A 19 15.91 -11.07 1.57
N SER A 20 14.79 -11.09 0.84
CA SER A 20 13.76 -10.04 0.91
C SER A 20 13.17 -9.89 2.32
N ARG A 21 12.95 -11.00 3.03
CA ARG A 21 12.47 -11.02 4.41
C ARG A 21 13.50 -10.47 5.38
N LEU A 22 14.77 -10.87 5.24
CA LEU A 22 15.86 -10.37 6.08
C LEU A 22 16.06 -8.86 5.93
N LEU A 23 15.91 -8.34 4.70
CA LEU A 23 16.00 -6.91 4.40
C LEU A 23 14.71 -6.14 4.67
N ASN A 24 13.65 -6.79 5.16
CA ASN A 24 12.35 -6.19 5.46
C ASN A 24 11.78 -5.36 4.29
N THR A 25 11.93 -5.81 3.05
CA THR A 25 11.42 -5.08 1.88
C THR A 25 9.89 -5.06 1.81
N GLY A 26 9.23 -5.96 2.56
CA GLY A 26 7.78 -6.13 2.57
C GLY A 26 7.22 -6.64 1.24
N LEU A 27 8.02 -7.33 0.43
CA LEU A 27 7.56 -7.98 -0.79
C LEU A 27 7.02 -9.38 -0.47
N ASP A 28 5.79 -9.66 -0.90
CA ASP A 28 5.21 -11.00 -0.91
C ASP A 28 5.80 -11.85 -2.06
N ARG A 29 5.55 -13.16 -2.00
CA ARG A 29 6.12 -14.13 -2.96
C ARG A 29 5.67 -13.87 -4.40
N ASP A 30 4.41 -13.48 -4.59
CA ASP A 30 3.86 -13.25 -5.92
C ASP A 30 4.42 -11.97 -6.53
N THR A 31 4.46 -10.88 -5.76
CA THR A 31 5.09 -9.62 -6.17
C THR A 31 6.56 -9.85 -6.52
N LEU A 32 7.32 -10.55 -5.67
CA LEU A 32 8.72 -10.83 -5.94
C LEU A 32 8.92 -11.64 -7.23
N ALA A 33 8.06 -12.64 -7.49
CA ALA A 33 8.10 -13.43 -8.71
C ALA A 33 7.85 -12.57 -9.96
N ILE A 34 6.91 -11.62 -9.90
CA ILE A 34 6.64 -10.67 -10.98
C ILE A 34 7.87 -9.78 -11.21
N LEU A 35 8.45 -9.20 -10.15
CA LEU A 35 9.62 -8.34 -10.26
C LEU A 35 10.82 -9.08 -10.88
N MET A 36 11.06 -10.32 -10.47
CA MET A 36 12.10 -11.16 -11.06
C MET A 36 11.84 -11.43 -12.54
N ALA A 37 10.59 -11.71 -12.94
CA ALA A 37 10.24 -11.91 -14.35
C ALA A 37 10.44 -10.64 -15.20
N LEU A 38 10.20 -9.45 -14.63
CA LEU A 38 10.47 -8.18 -15.30
C LEU A 38 11.97 -7.94 -15.47
N ILE A 39 12.77 -8.20 -14.44
CA ILE A 39 14.23 -8.09 -14.51
C ILE A 39 14.80 -9.06 -15.54
N GLN A 40 14.29 -10.30 -15.61
CA GLN A 40 14.68 -11.28 -16.63
C GLN A 40 14.36 -10.83 -18.06
N LYS A 41 13.35 -9.95 -18.24
CA LYS A 41 13.01 -9.34 -19.53
C LYS A 41 13.85 -8.10 -19.87
N GLY A 42 14.82 -7.73 -19.02
CA GLY A 42 15.74 -6.61 -19.24
C GLY A 42 15.27 -5.28 -18.63
N VAL A 43 14.26 -5.30 -17.75
CA VAL A 43 13.86 -4.10 -17.00
C VAL A 43 14.95 -3.74 -15.98
N ASN A 44 15.33 -2.47 -15.93
CA ASN A 44 16.30 -1.97 -14.95
C ASN A 44 15.74 -2.09 -13.51
N PRO A 45 16.48 -2.72 -12.57
CA PRO A 45 16.01 -2.97 -11.22
C PRO A 45 15.88 -1.70 -10.37
N GLU A 46 16.73 -0.70 -10.57
CA GLU A 46 16.67 0.58 -9.85
C GLU A 46 15.40 1.37 -10.21
N ALA A 47 15.09 1.46 -11.51
CA ALA A 47 13.88 2.09 -12.02
C ALA A 47 12.63 1.35 -11.56
N LEU A 48 12.65 0.01 -11.60
CA LEU A 48 11.55 -0.81 -11.11
C LEU A 48 11.31 -0.59 -9.62
N ALA A 49 12.37 -0.47 -8.81
CA ALA A 49 12.25 -0.17 -7.39
C ALA A 49 11.62 1.20 -7.12
N ALA A 50 11.92 2.21 -7.95
CA ALA A 50 11.30 3.52 -7.85
C ALA A 50 9.79 3.44 -8.11
N VAL A 51 9.38 2.78 -9.20
CA VAL A 51 7.97 2.58 -9.55
C VAL A 51 7.21 1.82 -8.47
N VAL A 52 7.79 0.76 -7.90
CA VAL A 52 7.15 0.00 -6.81
C VAL A 52 6.95 0.87 -5.57
N LYS A 53 7.90 1.75 -5.24
CA LYS A 53 7.77 2.68 -4.10
C LYS A 53 6.67 3.70 -4.34
N ASP A 54 6.59 4.26 -5.54
CA ASP A 54 5.56 5.23 -5.90
C ASP A 54 4.17 4.60 -5.84
N LEU A 55 3.97 3.42 -6.43
CA LEU A 55 2.68 2.70 -6.37
C LEU A 55 2.25 2.37 -4.94
N ARG A 56 3.19 2.00 -4.06
CA ARG A 56 2.90 1.74 -2.64
C ARG A 56 2.50 3.00 -1.90
N LYS A 57 3.15 4.13 -2.21
CA LYS A 57 2.81 5.43 -1.63
C LYS A 57 1.41 5.85 -2.06
N ASP A 58 1.11 5.78 -3.35
CA ASP A 58 -0.20 6.16 -3.89
C ASP A 58 -1.33 5.30 -3.29
N ALA A 59 -1.13 3.99 -3.17
CA ALA A 59 -2.11 3.10 -2.53
C ALA A 59 -2.36 3.46 -1.05
N ALA A 60 -1.30 3.84 -0.31
CA ALA A 60 -1.42 4.27 1.08
C ALA A 60 -2.13 5.64 1.21
N GLU A 61 -1.95 6.53 0.24
CA GLU A 61 -2.65 7.83 0.18
C GLU A 61 -4.14 7.64 -0.14
N GLN A 62 -4.48 6.75 -1.08
CA GLN A 62 -5.87 6.43 -1.41
C GLN A 62 -6.64 5.90 -0.19
N GLN A 63 -6.06 4.96 0.56
CA GLN A 63 -6.67 4.45 1.79
C GLN A 63 -6.92 5.52 2.85
N ARG A 64 -6.13 6.60 2.90
CA ARG A 64 -6.38 7.72 3.83
C ARG A 64 -7.57 8.58 3.41
N THR A 65 -7.79 8.72 2.11
CA THR A 65 -8.88 9.55 1.57
C THR A 65 -10.27 8.89 1.63
N GLU A 66 -10.32 7.59 1.89
CA GLU A 66 -11.57 6.81 1.99
C GLU A 66 -12.15 6.74 3.41
N THR A 67 -11.52 7.38 4.40
CA THR A 67 -12.23 7.64 5.66
C THR A 67 -13.41 8.56 5.35
N PRO A 68 -14.66 8.24 5.75
CA PRO A 68 -15.77 9.19 5.71
C PRO A 68 -15.47 10.34 6.66
N GLN A 69 -14.63 11.27 6.24
CA GLN A 69 -14.55 12.58 6.83
C GLN A 69 -15.87 13.24 6.45
N GLU A 70 -16.83 13.11 7.34
CA GLU A 70 -17.92 14.06 7.51
C GLU A 70 -17.26 15.44 7.58
N ARG A 71 -17.13 16.07 6.41
CA ARG A 71 -16.67 17.45 6.27
C ARG A 71 -17.75 18.30 6.90
N THR A 72 -17.71 18.41 8.22
CA THR A 72 -18.34 19.52 8.91
C THR A 72 -17.58 20.76 8.47
N PHE A 73 -18.09 21.38 7.41
CA PHE A 73 -17.73 22.72 7.00
C PHE A 73 -18.17 23.65 8.14
N THR A 74 -17.30 23.84 9.13
CA THR A 74 -17.49 24.78 10.22
C THR A 74 -17.19 26.20 9.73
N GLY A 75 -18.03 26.68 8.81
CA GLY A 75 -18.28 28.10 8.65
C GLY A 75 -19.12 28.61 9.83
N GLY A 76 -18.49 28.79 10.99
CA GLY A 76 -18.95 29.68 12.06
C GLY A 76 -20.32 29.45 12.70
N LYS A 77 -20.96 28.27 12.56
CA LYS A 77 -22.16 27.93 13.33
C LYS A 77 -22.00 26.54 13.92
N GLN A 78 -21.89 26.48 15.24
CA GLN A 78 -22.03 25.23 15.99
C GLN A 78 -23.34 24.55 15.55
N PRO A 79 -23.35 23.23 15.31
CA PRO A 79 -24.60 22.54 15.03
C PRO A 79 -25.50 22.71 16.25
N LEU A 80 -26.66 23.36 16.06
CA LEU A 80 -27.67 23.52 17.09
C LEU A 80 -27.95 22.14 17.70
N SER A 81 -27.88 22.06 19.02
CA SER A 81 -28.25 20.83 19.71
C SER A 81 -29.70 20.49 19.38
N THR A 82 -30.01 19.20 19.16
CA THR A 82 -31.38 18.72 18.90
C THR A 82 -32.37 19.20 19.98
N GLN A 83 -31.86 19.49 21.18
CA GLN A 83 -32.58 20.04 22.31
C GLN A 83 -33.03 21.50 22.10
N GLU A 84 -32.24 22.33 21.41
CA GLU A 84 -32.60 23.74 21.11
C GLU A 84 -33.67 23.84 20.01
N LEU A 85 -33.66 22.92 19.04
CA LEU A 85 -34.69 22.84 17.99
C LEU A 85 -36.06 22.45 18.57
N GLN A 86 -36.07 21.59 19.59
CA GLN A 86 -37.30 21.14 20.24
C GLN A 86 -37.93 22.25 21.09
N LYS A 87 -37.10 23.08 21.74
CA LYS A 87 -37.58 24.22 22.53
C LYS A 87 -38.27 25.28 21.67
N ARG A 88 -37.72 25.62 20.50
CA ARG A 88 -38.31 26.63 19.58
C ARG A 88 -39.60 26.17 18.89
N ARG A 89 -39.83 24.86 18.75
CA ARG A 89 -41.11 24.31 18.24
C ARG A 89 -42.25 24.36 19.25
N SER A 90 -41.94 24.56 20.53
CA SER A 90 -42.94 24.65 21.59
C SER A 90 -43.48 26.07 21.81
N ASP A 91 -42.91 27.08 21.15
CA ASP A 91 -43.27 28.50 21.31
C ASP A 91 -44.30 29.00 20.27
N TYR A 92 -45.00 28.09 19.58
CA TYR A 92 -46.12 28.37 18.67
C TYR A 92 -47.33 27.48 18.96
#